data_AF-A0A349J254-F1
#
_entry.id   AF-A0A349J254-F1
#
_cell.length_a   1.000
_cell.length_b   1.000
_cell.length_c   1.000
_cell.angle_alpha   90.00
_cell.angle_beta   90.00
_cell.angle_gamma   90.00
#
_symmetry.space_group_name_H-M   'P 1'
#
loop_
_entity.id
_entity.type
_entity.pdbx_description
1 polymer ?
#
loop_
_entity_poly.entity_id
_entity_poly.type
_entity_poly.pdbx_seq_one_letter_code
_entity_poly.pdbx_strand_id
1 'polypeptide(L)' 'MPELPEVETVRRGLAPHIEGRRIVDFTLNRADLRFPFPKGFKKRMSGAQI' A
#
# COMPACT_ATOMS: atom_id res chain seq x y z
N MET A 1 15.16 -9.74 4.12
CA MET A 1 13.69 -9.74 4.24
C MET A 1 13.42 -9.33 5.69
N PRO A 2 12.52 -8.38 5.98
CA PRO A 2 12.22 -8.03 7.37
C PRO A 2 11.55 -9.23 8.08
N GLU A 3 11.87 -9.43 9.34
CA GLU A 3 11.22 -10.44 10.18
C GLU A 3 9.92 -9.88 10.79
N LEU A 4 9.15 -10.74 11.45
CA LEU A 4 7.86 -10.37 12.03
C LEU A 4 7.94 -9.16 12.98
N PRO A 5 8.93 -9.05 13.89
CA PRO A 5 9.02 -7.90 14.80
C PRO A 5 9.14 -6.55 14.08
N GLU A 6 9.92 -6.48 13.01
CA GLU A 6 10.10 -5.27 12.20
C GLU A 6 8.82 -4.94 11.44
N VAL A 7 8.14 -5.95 10.88
CA VAL A 7 6.87 -5.77 10.18
C VAL A 7 5.80 -5.21 11.12
N GLU A 8 5.69 -5.72 12.34
CA GLU A 8 4.72 -5.24 13.33
C GLU A 8 5.02 -3.80 13.78
N THR A 9 6.30 -3.46 13.90
CA THR A 9 6.72 -2.08 14.22
C THR A 9 6.25 -1.10 13.15
N VAL A 10 6.47 -1.43 11.87
CA VAL A 10 6.01 -0.59 10.75
C VAL A 10 4.48 -0.55 10.69
N ARG A 11 3.81 -1.69 10.86
CA ARG A 11 2.35 -1.79 10.82
C ARG A 11 1.69 -0.94 11.90
N ARG A 12 2.14 -1.02 13.16
CA ARG A 12 1.63 -0.17 14.26
C ARG A 12 1.96 1.30 14.06
N GLY A 13 3.13 1.60 13.50
CA GLY A 13 3.51 2.99 13.20
C GLY A 13 2.63 3.63 12.13
N LEU A 14 2.24 2.87 11.09
CA LEU A 14 1.43 3.41 9.99
C LEU A 14 -0.07 3.50 10.33
N ALA A 15 -0.63 2.51 11.03
CA ALA A 15 -2.05 2.39 11.35
C ALA A 15 -2.74 3.72 11.73
N PRO A 16 -2.30 4.48 12.75
CA PRO A 16 -2.98 5.71 13.17
C PRO A 16 -2.97 6.84 12.12
N HIS A 17 -2.11 6.75 11.12
CA HIS A 17 -1.98 7.77 10.08
C HIS A 17 -2.78 7.47 8.82
N ILE A 18 -3.11 6.20 8.56
CA ILE A 18 -3.70 5.79 7.28
C ILE A 18 -5.04 5.05 7.40
N GLU A 19 -5.33 4.39 8.53
CA GLU A 19 -6.59 3.66 8.71
C GLU A 19 -7.80 4.61 8.56
N GLY A 20 -8.81 4.15 7.81
CA GLY A 20 -10.02 4.91 7.49
C GLY A 20 -9.83 6.01 6.45
N ARG A 21 -8.60 6.29 5.98
CA ARG A 21 -8.35 7.30 4.95
C ARG A 21 -8.62 6.78 3.55
N ARG A 22 -8.95 7.69 2.64
CA ARG A 22 -9.19 7.40 1.23
C ARG A 22 -7.96 7.71 0.38
N ILE A 23 -7.60 6.79 -0.51
CA ILE A 23 -6.56 7.01 -1.52
C ILE A 23 -7.12 7.92 -2.61
N VAL A 24 -6.69 9.19 -2.65
CA VAL A 24 -7.17 10.16 -3.65
C VAL A 24 -6.51 9.95 -5.01
N ASP A 25 -5.19 9.77 -5.02
CA ASP A 25 -4.40 9.40 -6.20
C ASP A 25 -3.10 8.74 -5.75
N PHE A 26 -2.44 8.04 -6.67
CA PHE A 26 -1.09 7.48 -6.46
C PHE A 26 -0.36 7.25 -7.78
N THR A 27 0.95 7.11 -7.68
CA THR A 27 1.86 6.93 -8.82
C THR A 27 2.64 5.64 -8.67
N LEU A 28 2.73 4.87 -9.76
CA LEU A 28 3.61 3.70 -9.84
C LEU A 28 4.94 4.13 -10.43
N ASN A 29 5.99 4.15 -9.61
CA ASN A 29 7.34 4.54 -10.05
C ASN A 29 8.11 3.38 -10.73
N ARG A 30 7.53 2.18 -10.75
CA ARG A 30 8.04 0.98 -11.43
C ARG A 30 6.88 0.06 -11.81
N ALA A 31 7.11 -0.87 -12.73
CA ALA A 31 6.07 -1.74 -13.30
C ALA A 31 5.70 -2.96 -12.41
N ASP A 32 6.53 -3.27 -11.41
CA ASP A 32 6.48 -4.51 -10.63
C ASP A 32 7.14 -4.34 -9.25
N LEU A 33 6.95 -5.29 -8.34
CA LEU A 33 7.76 -5.44 -7.12
C LEU A 33 8.50 -6.78 -7.16
N ARG A 34 8.04 -7.78 -6.38
CA ARG A 34 8.43 -9.18 -6.56
C ARG A 34 7.68 -9.82 -7.73
N PHE A 35 6.48 -9.32 -8.01
CA PHE A 35 5.61 -9.74 -9.10
C PHE A 35 5.02 -8.50 -9.80
N PRO A 36 4.56 -8.64 -11.06
CA PRO A 36 3.88 -7.56 -11.77
C PRO A 36 2.60 -7.09 -11.07
N PHE A 37 2.27 -5.80 -11.19
CA PHE A 37 0.98 -5.30 -10.73
C PHE A 37 -0.17 -5.87 -11.59
N PRO A 38 -1.36 -6.10 -11.00
CA PRO A 38 -2.52 -6.58 -11.75
C PRO A 38 -3.00 -5.53 -12.77
N LYS A 39 -3.59 -6.00 -13.88
CA LYS A 39 -4.19 -5.11 -14.88
C LYS A 39 -5.22 -4.19 -14.22
N GLY A 40 -5.12 -2.90 -14.51
CA GLY A 40 -6.04 -1.88 -13.97
C GLY A 40 -5.82 -1.54 -12.49
N PHE A 41 -4.66 -1.84 -11.90
CA PHE A 41 -4.38 -1.56 -10.49
C PHE A 41 -4.67 -0.10 -10.08
N LYS A 42 -4.25 0.88 -10.89
CA LYS A 42 -4.55 2.30 -10.63
C LYS A 42 -6.05 2.58 -10.51
N LYS A 43 -6.85 2.04 -11.43
CA LYS A 43 -8.31 2.19 -11.40
C LYS A 43 -8.95 1.51 -10.19
N ARG A 44 -8.44 0.35 -9.77
CA ARG A 44 -8.99 -0.41 -8.63
C ARG A 44 -8.71 0.26 -7.28
N MET A 45 -7.53 0.85 -7.11
CA MET A 45 -7.09 1.43 -5.84
C MET A 45 -7.48 2.91 -5.70
N SER A 46 -7.71 3.62 -6.80
CA SER A 46 -8.16 5.02 -6.74
C SER A 46 -9.52 5.11 -6.05
N GLY A 47 -9.58 5.87 -4.96
CA GLY A 47 -10.77 6.04 -4.14
C GLY A 47 -11.04 4.90 -3.15
N ALA A 48 -10.15 3.92 -3.01
CA ALA A 48 -10.25 2.89 -1.98
C ALA A 48 -10.03 3.47 -0.57
N GLN A 49 -10.67 2.88 0.43
CA GLN A 49 -10.46 3.19 1.84
C GLN A 49 -9.50 2.16 2.44
N ILE A 50 -8.56 2.63 3.25
CA ILE A 50 -7.58 1.79 3.97
C ILE A 50 -8.20 1.25 5.26
#